data_AF-A0A7J8VNT9-F1
#
_entry.id   AF-A0A7J8VNT9-F1
#
_cell.length_a   1.000
_cell.length_b   1.000
_cell.length_c   1.000
_cell.angle_alpha   90.00
_cell.angle_beta   90.00
_cell.angle_gamma   90.00
#
_symmetry.space_group_name_H-M   'P 1'
#
loop_
_entity.id
_entity.type
_entity.pdbx_description
1 polymer ?
#
loop_
_entity_poly.entity_id
_entity_poly.type
_entity_poly.pdbx_seq_one_letter_code
_entity_poly.pdbx_strand_id
1 'polypeptide(L)'
;MRDSSGFNLINWRKQKPQWKSMSCKDHFLVFGWITRDFKRKSDRKSEWGSNFKFLPDCKNMSMLTIESGPWENDIAVPHSTSFHPSR
;
A
#
# COMPACT_ATOMS: atom_id res chain seq x y z
N MET A 1 4.53 7.14 -16.05
CA MET A 1 3.85 8.23 -15.31
C MET A 1 2.74 7.75 -14.38
N ARG A 2 1.93 6.73 -14.72
CA ARG A 2 0.80 6.31 -13.87
C ARG A 2 1.21 5.73 -12.52
N ASP A 3 2.10 4.74 -12.49
CA ASP A 3 2.53 4.08 -11.23
C ASP A 3 3.91 4.52 -10.74
N SER A 4 4.49 5.56 -11.37
CA SER A 4 5.85 6.02 -11.02
C SER A 4 5.96 6.44 -9.56
N SER A 5 4.93 7.02 -8.98
CA SER A 5 4.92 7.39 -7.56
C SER A 5 5.04 6.17 -6.64
N GLY A 6 4.34 5.09 -6.98
CA GLY A 6 4.40 3.82 -6.25
C GLY A 6 5.79 3.19 -6.33
N PHE A 7 6.36 3.12 -7.54
CA PHE A 7 7.72 2.63 -7.73
C PHE A 7 8.76 3.47 -6.99
N ASN A 8 8.65 4.81 -7.08
CA ASN A 8 9.58 5.72 -6.41
C ASN A 8 9.53 5.57 -4.89
N LEU A 9 8.33 5.43 -4.32
CA LEU A 9 8.17 5.20 -2.88
C LEU A 9 8.86 3.91 -2.43
N ILE A 10 8.63 2.81 -3.14
CA ILE A 10 9.25 1.52 -2.80
C ILE A 10 10.75 1.55 -3.00
N ASN A 11 11.24 2.15 -4.09
CA ASN A 11 12.66 2.31 -4.34
C ASN A 11 13.35 3.14 -3.26
N TRP A 12 12.73 4.22 -2.81
CA TRP A 12 13.24 5.03 -1.70
C TRP A 12 13.21 4.27 -0.36
N ARG A 13 12.15 3.50 -0.09
CA ARG A 13 12.05 2.68 1.13
C ARG A 13 13.11 1.58 1.19
N LYS A 14 13.37 0.89 0.08
CA LYS A 14 14.42 -0.15 -0.03
C LYS A 14 15.82 0.32 0.34
N GLN A 15 16.10 1.61 0.19
CA GLN A 15 17.39 2.21 0.54
C GLN A 15 17.56 2.37 2.06
N LYS A 16 16.47 2.29 2.84
CA LYS A 16 16.53 2.43 4.29
C LYS A 16 16.93 1.10 4.95
N PRO A 17 17.85 1.11 5.94
CA PRO A 17 18.32 -0.11 6.59
C PRO A 17 17.19 -0.87 7.30
N GLN A 18 16.20 -0.15 7.84
CA GLN A 18 15.04 -0.74 8.52
C GLN A 18 14.24 -1.66 7.60
N TRP A 19 14.07 -1.26 6.34
CA TRP A 19 13.35 -2.03 5.34
C TRP A 19 14.00 -3.40 5.06
N LYS A 20 15.34 -3.45 5.10
CA LYS A 20 16.10 -4.67 4.86
C LYS A 20 16.09 -5.63 6.05
N SER A 21 15.91 -5.13 7.28
CA SER A 21 16.07 -5.93 8.49
C SER A 21 15.04 -7.07 8.61
N MET A 22 13.78 -6.80 8.24
CA MET A 22 12.65 -7.74 8.39
C MET A 22 11.94 -7.99 7.07
N SER A 23 12.58 -7.68 5.94
CA SER A 23 11.99 -7.83 4.60
C SER A 23 10.57 -7.22 4.51
N CYS A 24 10.41 -6.02 5.08
CA CYS A 24 9.17 -5.25 5.15
C CYS A 24 8.06 -5.77 6.10
N LYS A 25 8.22 -6.91 6.77
CA LYS A 25 7.17 -7.50 7.63
C LYS A 25 6.79 -6.65 8.85
N ASP A 26 7.71 -5.82 9.30
CA ASP A 26 7.57 -4.88 10.41
C ASP A 26 7.00 -3.51 9.99
N HIS A 27 6.70 -3.33 8.70
CA HIS A 27 6.14 -2.09 8.17
C HIS A 27 4.64 -2.25 7.91
N PHE A 28 3.91 -1.14 8.05
CA PHE A 28 2.54 -1.04 7.59
C PHE A 28 2.31 0.23 6.76
N LEU A 29 1.34 0.18 5.86
CA LEU A 29 0.82 1.34 5.14
C LEU A 29 -0.67 1.52 5.40
N VAL A 30 -1.07 2.77 5.59
CA VAL A 30 -2.48 3.16 5.70
C VAL A 30 -2.93 3.72 4.37
N PHE A 31 -3.99 3.16 3.81
CA PHE A 31 -4.60 3.65 2.58
C PHE A 31 -5.75 4.59 2.92
N GLY A 32 -5.73 5.78 2.33
CA GLY A 32 -6.82 6.76 2.50
C GLY A 32 -8.06 6.46 1.65
N TRP A 33 -7.98 5.51 0.74
CA TRP A 33 -9.02 5.14 -0.21
C TRP A 33 -9.28 3.64 -0.20
N ILE A 34 -10.39 3.24 -0.82
CA ILE A 34 -10.80 1.84 -0.88
C ILE A 34 -9.74 0.97 -1.54
N THR A 35 -9.63 -0.25 -1.03
CA THR A 35 -8.62 -1.23 -1.44
C THR A 35 -8.58 -1.49 -2.95
N ARG A 36 -9.72 -1.37 -3.64
CA ARG A 36 -9.85 -1.59 -5.09
C ARG A 36 -9.00 -0.62 -5.92
N ASP A 37 -8.78 0.60 -5.45
CA ASP A 37 -8.01 1.63 -6.18
C ASP A 37 -6.53 1.29 -6.33
N PHE A 38 -6.01 0.34 -5.54
CA PHE A 38 -4.60 -0.08 -5.55
C PHE A 38 -4.39 -1.50 -6.08
N LYS A 39 -5.43 -2.10 -6.69
CA LYS A 39 -5.47 -3.49 -7.18
C LYS A 39 -5.65 -3.60 -8.69
N ARG A 40 -5.10 -2.65 -9.46
CA ARG A 40 -5.12 -2.75 -10.92
C ARG A 40 -4.21 -3.91 -11.37
N LYS A 41 -4.77 -4.84 -12.14
CA LYS A 41 -4.08 -6.08 -12.55
C LYS A 41 -3.36 -5.96 -13.89
N SER A 42 -3.84 -5.11 -14.81
CA SER A 42 -3.24 -4.95 -16.14
C SER A 42 -2.99 -3.48 -16.50
N ASP A 43 -2.03 -3.23 -17.38
CA ASP A 43 -1.69 -1.87 -17.85
C ASP A 43 -2.60 -1.37 -18.98
N ARG A 44 -3.78 -1.98 -19.15
CA ARG A 44 -4.80 -1.49 -20.08
C ARG A 44 -5.24 -0.08 -19.67
N LYS A 45 -5.23 0.84 -20.64
CA LYS A 45 -5.60 2.25 -20.41
C LYS A 45 -7.02 2.43 -19.85
N SER A 46 -7.93 1.48 -20.12
CA SER A 46 -9.31 1.50 -19.63
C SER A 46 -9.46 1.08 -18.15
N GLU A 47 -8.47 0.43 -17.55
CA GLU A 47 -8.54 0.02 -16.14
C GLU A 47 -8.24 1.21 -15.22
N TRP A 48 -8.91 1.26 -14.07
CA TRP A 48 -8.74 2.29 -13.03
C TRP A 48 -7.69 1.87 -11.97
N GLY A 49 -7.13 2.85 -11.26
CA GLY A 49 -6.29 2.62 -10.09
C GLY A 49 -4.80 2.41 -10.38
N SER A 50 -4.07 2.01 -9.34
CA SER A 50 -2.65 1.69 -9.36
C SER A 50 -2.42 0.18 -9.20
N ASN A 51 -1.27 -0.32 -9.66
CA ASN A 51 -0.80 -1.67 -9.41
C ASN A 51 -0.03 -1.82 -8.08
N PHE A 52 -0.01 -0.78 -7.23
CA PHE A 52 0.85 -0.67 -6.05
C PHE A 52 0.79 -1.89 -5.10
N LYS A 53 -0.39 -2.46 -4.85
CA LYS A 53 -0.50 -3.66 -3.98
C LYS A 53 0.14 -4.90 -4.58
N PHE A 54 0.28 -4.96 -5.90
CA PHE A 54 0.90 -6.09 -6.58
C PHE A 54 2.41 -5.98 -6.74
N LEU A 55 3.01 -4.87 -6.30
CA LEU A 55 4.46 -4.77 -6.23
C LEU A 55 5.00 -5.85 -5.29
N PRO A 56 6.04 -6.61 -5.68
CA PRO A 56 6.58 -7.71 -4.87
C PRO A 56 6.94 -7.29 -3.45
N ASP A 57 7.50 -6.10 -3.29
CA ASP A 57 7.96 -5.58 -2.01
C ASP A 57 6.83 -5.19 -1.06
N CYS A 58 5.63 -4.99 -1.61
CA CYS A 58 4.45 -4.66 -0.83
C CYS A 58 3.78 -5.90 -0.24
N LYS A 59 4.01 -7.11 -0.79
CA LYS A 59 3.30 -8.34 -0.38
C LYS A 59 3.56 -8.75 1.06
N ASN A 60 4.74 -8.46 1.59
CA ASN A 60 5.13 -8.81 2.95
C ASN A 60 4.73 -7.73 3.98
N MET A 61 4.27 -6.57 3.51
CA MET A 61 3.90 -5.43 4.35
C MET A 61 2.44 -5.51 4.76
N SER A 62 2.13 -5.12 6.00
CA SER A 62 0.73 -4.99 6.43
C SER A 62 0.06 -3.79 5.77
N MET A 63 -1.16 -3.96 5.27
CA MET A 63 -1.91 -2.94 4.55
C MET A 63 -3.20 -2.63 5.29
N LEU A 64 -3.24 -1.48 5.93
CA LEU A 64 -4.41 -0.99 6.66
C LEU A 64 -5.32 -0.25 5.69
N THR A 65 -6.52 -0.77 5.49
CA THR A 65 -7.44 -0.32 4.43
C THR A 65 -8.87 -0.24 4.95
N ILE A 66 -9.71 0.54 4.29
CA ILE A 66 -11.13 0.68 4.69
C ILE A 66 -11.90 -0.63 4.51
N GLU A 67 -11.51 -1.44 3.52
CA GLU A 67 -12.11 -2.73 3.20
C GLU A 67 -11.01 -3.78 3.06
N SER A 68 -11.11 -4.86 3.83
CA SER A 68 -10.21 -6.01 3.67
C SER A 68 -10.43 -6.68 2.32
N GLY A 69 -9.35 -7.14 1.71
CA GLY A 69 -9.41 -7.99 0.53
C GLY A 69 -9.14 -9.47 0.85
N PRO A 70 -9.19 -10.34 -0.16
CA PRO A 70 -8.84 -11.76 -0.03
C PRO A 70 -7.34 -12.05 0.18
N TRP A 71 -6.52 -11.03 0.46
CA TRP A 71 -5.07 -11.21 0.65
C TRP A 71 -4.74 -11.14 2.15
N GLU A 72 -3.83 -12.00 2.60
CA GLU A 72 -3.47 -12.14 4.02
C GLU A 72 -2.91 -10.86 4.64
N ASN A 73 -2.31 -9.99 3.82
CA ASN A 73 -1.69 -8.75 4.29
C ASN A 73 -2.66 -7.55 4.28
N ASP A 74 -3.95 -7.74 3.94
CA ASP A 74 -4.98 -6.71 3.99
C ASP A 74 -5.75 -6.76 5.31
N ILE A 75 -5.56 -5.73 6.13
CA ILE A 75 -6.25 -5.55 7.41
C ILE A 75 -7.27 -4.43 7.24
N ALA A 76 -8.55 -4.75 7.46
CA ALA A 76 -9.60 -3.75 7.50
C ALA A 76 -9.48 -2.90 8.77
N VAL A 77 -9.43 -1.58 8.59
CA VAL A 77 -9.53 -0.59 9.66
C VAL A 77 -10.63 0.41 9.30
N PRO A 78 -11.38 0.94 10.28
CA PRO A 78 -12.37 1.99 10.00
C PRO A 78 -11.74 3.17 9.26
N HIS A 79 -12.55 3.87 8.46
CA HIS A 79 -12.13 5.13 7.86
C HIS A 79 -11.50 6.04 8.93
N SER A 80 -10.32 6.59 8.64
CA SER A 80 -9.73 7.61 9.50
C SER A 80 -10.59 8.88 9.42
N THR A 81 -11.55 9.01 10.32
CA THR A 81 -12.54 10.09 10.32
C THR A 81 -11.99 11.40 10.87
N SER A 82 -10.98 11.35 11.74
CA SER A 82 -10.15 12.49 12.14
C SER A 82 -9.03 12.00 13.07
N PHE A 83 -7.78 12.05 12.61
CA PHE A 83 -6.65 12.16 13.53
C PHE A 83 -6.41 13.65 13.73
N HIS A 84 -7.09 14.24 14.71
CA HIS A 84 -6.75 15.56 15.21
C HIS A 84 -5.87 15.36 16.45
N PRO A 85 -4.54 15.47 16.34
CA PRO A 85 -3.70 15.56 17.52
C PRO A 85 -4.06 16.88 18.21
N SER A 86 -4.97 16.82 19.17
CA SER A 86 -5.17 17.92 20.11
C SER A 86 -4.04 17.85 21.11
N ARG A 87 -2.95 18.54 20.76
CA ARG A 87 -1.66 18.63 21.45
C ARG A 87 -0.71 17.46 21.23
#